data_AF-A0A6I3GUD7-F1
#
_entry.id   AF-A0A6I3GUD7-F1
#
_cell.length_a   1.000
_cell.length_b   1.000
_cell.length_c   1.000
_cell.angle_alpha   90.00
_cell.angle_beta   90.00
_cell.angle_gamma   90.00
#
_symmetry.space_group_name_H-M   'P 1'
#
loop_
_entity.id
_entity.type
_entity.pdbx_description
1 polymer ?
#
loop_
_entity_poly.entity_id
_entity_poly.type
_entity_poly.pdbx_seq_one_letter_code
_entity_poly.pdbx_strand_id
1 'polypeptide(L)'
;DIVRSLGWQQQRPTQQGAVASKWEALNALLSMVDELPEGSGIKEFALELADRAHSQHEPTQEAVTLSTIHAAKGLEWPMVFIIGLNEGYLPITYAKTEAAIQEEKRLLYVGITRAKAQLRLSFVNQDKGRERSASRFIALLQSGLAQ
;
A
#
# COMPACT_ATOMS: atom_id res chain seq x y z
N ASP A 1 0.97 -34.83 -2.39
CA ASP A 1 0.73 -33.38 -2.50
C ASP A 1 2.00 -32.57 -2.63
N ILE A 2 2.18 -31.97 -3.81
CA ILE A 2 3.33 -31.13 -4.18
C ILE A 2 3.52 -29.96 -3.20
N VAL A 3 2.44 -29.31 -2.79
CA VAL A 3 2.51 -28.18 -1.84
C VAL A 3 2.96 -28.59 -0.44
N ARG A 4 2.58 -29.79 0.03
CA ARG A 4 3.02 -30.33 1.32
C ARG A 4 4.51 -30.66 1.29
N SER A 5 5.03 -31.22 0.19
CA SER A 5 6.48 -31.43 0.03
C SER A 5 7.27 -30.13 -0.07
N LEU A 6 6.63 -29.03 -0.47
CA LEU A 6 7.22 -27.69 -0.48
C LEU A 6 7.15 -26.98 0.88
N GLY A 7 6.53 -27.59 1.90
CA GLY A 7 6.45 -27.06 3.27
C GLY A 7 5.17 -26.28 3.59
N TRP A 8 4.12 -26.40 2.77
CA TRP A 8 2.79 -25.92 3.15
C TRP A 8 2.21 -26.78 4.27
N GLN A 9 1.53 -26.13 5.22
CA GLN A 9 0.86 -26.76 6.36
C GLN A 9 -0.60 -26.26 6.42
N GLN A 10 -1.52 -27.05 6.97
CA GLN A 10 -2.93 -26.67 7.03
C GLN A 10 -3.18 -25.47 7.95
N GLN A 11 -2.42 -25.36 9.05
CA GLN A 11 -2.47 -24.21 9.94
C GLN A 11 -1.41 -23.19 9.54
N ARG A 12 -1.78 -21.91 9.57
CA ARG A 12 -0.84 -20.81 9.34
C ARG A 12 0.27 -20.85 10.41
N PRO A 13 1.56 -20.75 10.02
CA PRO A 13 2.65 -20.65 10.97
C PRO A 13 2.49 -19.42 11.87
N THR A 14 2.80 -19.57 13.17
CA THR A 14 2.81 -18.46 14.14
C THR A 14 4.07 -17.59 14.04
N GLN A 15 5.14 -18.09 13.42
CA GLN A 15 6.38 -17.36 13.22
C GLN A 15 6.25 -16.37 12.05
N GLN A 16 6.62 -15.10 12.26
CA GLN A 16 6.71 -14.09 11.21
C GLN A 16 7.97 -14.29 10.34
N GLY A 17 7.99 -13.70 9.15
CA GLY A 17 9.14 -13.70 8.24
C GLY A 17 9.02 -14.70 7.10
N ALA A 18 10.15 -15.23 6.63
CA ALA A 18 10.23 -16.01 5.38
C ALA A 18 9.31 -17.25 5.37
N VAL A 19 9.10 -17.89 6.53
CA VAL A 19 8.22 -19.07 6.65
C VAL A 19 6.75 -18.70 6.44
N ALA A 20 6.27 -17.61 7.06
CA ALA A 20 4.92 -17.10 6.86
C ALA A 20 4.70 -16.64 5.41
N SER A 21 5.65 -15.90 4.84
CA SER A 21 5.56 -15.44 3.44
C SER A 21 5.54 -16.60 2.44
N LYS A 22 6.37 -17.64 2.66
CA LYS A 22 6.34 -18.86 1.84
C LYS A 22 5.00 -19.60 1.98
N TRP A 23 4.47 -19.68 3.19
CA TRP A 23 3.16 -20.30 3.44
C TRP A 23 2.05 -19.53 2.72
N GLU A 24 2.06 -18.19 2.78
CA GLU A 24 1.10 -17.32 2.10
C GLU A 24 1.13 -17.51 0.58
N ALA A 25 2.34 -17.56 -0.01
CA ALA A 25 2.50 -17.82 -1.43
C ALA A 25 1.94 -19.19 -1.84
N LEU A 26 2.21 -20.25 -1.07
CA LEU A 26 1.67 -21.58 -1.32
C LEU A 26 0.15 -21.65 -1.13
N ASN A 27 -0.38 -20.93 -0.13
CA ASN A 27 -1.82 -20.86 0.10
C ASN A 27 -2.55 -20.11 -1.02
N ALA A 28 -1.96 -19.03 -1.54
CA ALA A 28 -2.50 -18.31 -2.69
C ALA A 28 -2.57 -19.21 -3.94
N LEU A 29 -1.54 -20.02 -4.19
CA LEU A 29 -1.56 -21.00 -5.29
C LEU A 29 -2.67 -22.03 -5.12
N LEU A 30 -2.95 -22.49 -3.89
CA LEU A 30 -4.04 -23.43 -3.63
C LEU A 30 -5.41 -22.79 -3.88
N SER A 31 -5.64 -21.57 -3.39
CA SER A 31 -6.87 -20.83 -3.66
C SER A 31 -7.11 -20.61 -5.16
N MET A 32 -6.04 -20.36 -5.93
CA MET A 32 -6.14 -20.26 -7.39
C MET A 32 -6.54 -21.59 -8.05
N VAL A 33 -6.02 -22.72 -7.57
CA VAL A 33 -6.44 -24.04 -8.07
C VAL A 33 -7.91 -24.30 -7.76
N ASP A 34 -8.39 -23.91 -6.59
CA ASP A 34 -9.80 -24.07 -6.18
C ASP A 34 -10.77 -23.20 -7.01
N GLU A 35 -10.28 -22.10 -7.61
CA GLU A 35 -11.05 -21.22 -8.50
C GLU A 35 -11.13 -21.73 -9.95
N LEU A 36 -10.27 -22.67 -10.35
CA LEU A 36 -10.25 -23.20 -11.71
C LEU A 36 -11.42 -24.16 -11.98
N PRO A 37 -11.95 -24.20 -13.22
CA PRO A 37 -12.97 -25.17 -13.60
C PRO A 37 -12.51 -26.62 -13.36
N GLU A 38 -13.44 -27.50 -12.96
CA GLU A 38 -13.16 -28.93 -12.84
C GLU A 38 -12.60 -29.50 -14.15
N GLY A 39 -11.54 -30.31 -14.04
CA GLY A 39 -10.83 -30.87 -15.19
C GLY A 39 -9.72 -29.98 -15.77
N SER A 40 -9.49 -28.79 -15.20
CA SER A 40 -8.35 -27.94 -15.57
C SER A 40 -7.01 -28.63 -15.26
N GLY A 41 -6.07 -28.55 -16.19
CA GLY A 41 -4.74 -29.11 -16.07
C GLY A 41 -3.69 -28.07 -15.65
N ILE A 42 -2.45 -28.52 -15.59
CA ILE A 42 -1.30 -27.66 -15.22
C ILE A 42 -1.08 -26.52 -16.22
N LYS A 43 -1.49 -26.70 -17.48
CA LYS A 43 -1.31 -25.70 -18.54
C LYS A 43 -2.26 -24.52 -18.32
N GLU A 44 -3.52 -24.81 -18.01
CA GLU A 44 -4.55 -23.82 -17.70
C GLU A 44 -4.15 -23.04 -16.45
N PHE A 45 -3.66 -23.72 -15.42
CA PHE A 45 -3.13 -23.08 -14.21
C PHE A 45 -1.93 -22.16 -14.49
N ALA A 46 -0.98 -22.59 -15.33
CA ALA A 46 0.17 -21.76 -15.69
C ALA A 46 -0.22 -20.50 -16.48
N LEU A 47 -1.26 -20.59 -17.33
CA LEU A 47 -1.79 -19.44 -18.06
C LEU A 47 -2.47 -18.44 -17.12
N GLU A 48 -3.31 -18.92 -16.19
CA GLU A 48 -3.95 -18.07 -15.18
C GLU A 48 -2.91 -17.35 -14.31
N LEU A 49 -1.86 -18.06 -13.88
CA LEU A 49 -0.77 -17.47 -13.10
C LEU A 49 -0.03 -16.37 -13.87
N ALA A 50 0.22 -16.59 -15.16
CA ALA A 50 0.88 -15.59 -16.02
C ALA A 50 0.00 -14.36 -16.22
N ASP A 51 -1.31 -14.53 -16.39
CA ASP A 51 -2.26 -13.43 -16.57
C ASP A 51 -2.38 -12.58 -15.30
N ARG A 52 -2.50 -13.21 -14.13
CA ARG A 52 -2.51 -12.50 -12.83
C ARG A 52 -1.21 -11.75 -12.55
N ALA A 53 -0.07 -12.34 -12.88
CA ALA A 53 1.23 -11.68 -12.75
C ALA A 53 1.34 -10.44 -13.65
N HIS A 54 0.69 -10.47 -14.82
CA HIS A 54 0.67 -9.33 -15.76
C HIS A 54 -0.30 -8.23 -15.33
N SER A 55 -1.43 -8.60 -14.74
CA SER A 55 -2.54 -7.71 -14.44
C SER A 55 -2.48 -7.07 -13.04
N GLN A 56 -1.46 -7.39 -12.23
CA GLN A 56 -1.35 -6.97 -10.81
C GLN A 56 -2.63 -7.22 -10.02
N HIS A 57 -3.31 -8.33 -10.29
CA HIS A 57 -4.39 -8.82 -9.43
C HIS A 57 -3.76 -9.37 -8.15
N GLU A 58 -3.41 -8.49 -7.22
CA GLU A 58 -3.17 -8.89 -5.84
C GLU A 58 -4.46 -9.56 -5.33
N PRO A 59 -4.37 -10.76 -4.71
CA PRO A 59 -5.53 -11.39 -4.11
C PRO A 59 -6.24 -10.38 -3.22
N THR A 60 -7.57 -10.30 -3.29
CA THR A 60 -8.39 -9.52 -2.36
C THR A 60 -8.31 -10.13 -0.97
N GLN A 61 -7.17 -9.96 -0.31
CA GLN A 61 -7.05 -10.15 1.12
C GLN A 61 -7.62 -8.91 1.80
N GLU A 62 -8.41 -9.13 2.86
CA GLU A 62 -8.79 -8.07 3.79
C GLU A 62 -7.53 -7.56 4.50
N ALA A 63 -6.85 -6.62 3.86
CA ALA A 63 -5.58 -6.08 4.30
C ALA A 63 -5.55 -4.55 4.13
N VAL A 64 -4.63 -3.92 4.86
CA VAL A 64 -4.36 -2.49 4.70
C VAL A 64 -3.43 -2.30 3.50
N THR A 65 -3.86 -1.52 2.51
CA THR A 65 -3.00 -1.10 1.40
C THR A 65 -1.98 -0.07 1.88
N LEU A 66 -0.69 -0.40 1.77
CA LEU A 66 0.41 0.55 1.93
C LEU A 66 0.86 1.01 0.56
N SER A 67 0.87 2.32 0.33
CA SER A 67 1.22 2.89 -0.97
C SER A 67 1.95 4.22 -0.82
N THR A 68 2.65 4.62 -1.86
CA THR A 68 3.13 6.00 -1.99
C THR A 68 2.02 6.89 -2.51
N ILE A 69 2.08 8.20 -2.24
CA ILE A 69 1.07 9.14 -2.76
C ILE A 69 1.00 9.11 -4.30
N HIS A 70 2.14 8.90 -4.96
CA HIS A 70 2.21 8.78 -6.42
C HIS A 70 1.45 7.55 -6.94
N ALA A 71 1.68 6.39 -6.34
CA ALA A 71 1.02 5.14 -6.74
C ALA A 71 -0.48 5.11 -6.40
N ALA A 72 -0.93 5.97 -5.50
CA ALA A 72 -2.35 6.12 -5.17
C ALA A 72 -3.16 6.92 -6.22
N LYS A 73 -2.51 7.49 -7.24
CA LYS A 73 -3.20 8.30 -8.27
C LYS A 73 -4.25 7.47 -9.01
N GLY A 74 -5.49 7.97 -9.05
CA GLY A 74 -6.61 7.29 -9.71
C GLY A 74 -7.30 6.22 -8.86
N LEU A 75 -6.78 5.94 -7.67
CA LEU A 75 -7.39 5.03 -6.69
C LEU A 75 -8.10 5.80 -5.59
N GLU A 76 -9.06 5.18 -4.90
CA GLU A 76 -9.80 5.81 -3.81
C GLU A 76 -10.22 4.79 -2.76
N TRP A 77 -10.23 5.20 -1.49
CA TRP A 77 -10.57 4.35 -0.34
C TRP A 77 -11.56 5.03 0.61
N PRO A 78 -12.40 4.27 1.34
CA PRO A 78 -13.27 4.84 2.37
C PRO A 78 -12.50 5.64 3.44
N MET A 79 -11.32 5.15 3.83
CA MET A 79 -10.45 5.76 4.82
C MET A 79 -9.00 5.82 4.31
N VAL A 80 -8.34 6.97 4.50
CA VAL A 80 -6.93 7.16 4.13
C VAL A 80 -6.16 7.75 5.31
N PHE A 81 -4.96 7.22 5.54
CA PHE A 81 -3.99 7.76 6.47
C PHE A 81 -2.80 8.31 5.68
N ILE A 82 -2.55 9.62 5.76
CA ILE A 82 -1.30 10.20 5.27
C ILE A 82 -0.39 10.40 6.47
N ILE A 83 0.65 9.58 6.52
CA ILE A 83 1.60 9.54 7.64
C ILE A 83 2.89 10.28 7.29
N GLY A 84 3.56 10.83 8.31
CA GLY A 84 4.86 11.46 8.15
C GLY A 84 4.83 12.80 7.42
N LEU A 85 3.77 13.59 7.60
CA LEU A 85 3.67 14.97 7.11
C LEU A 85 4.61 15.89 7.87
N ASN A 86 5.90 15.74 7.60
CA ASN A 86 6.99 16.48 8.21
C ASN A 86 7.77 17.26 7.16
N GLU A 87 8.38 18.37 7.59
CA GLU A 87 9.36 19.08 6.77
C GLU A 87 10.51 18.14 6.38
N GLY A 88 10.83 18.16 5.08
CA GLY A 88 11.83 17.30 4.48
C GLY A 88 11.31 15.95 3.97
N TYR A 89 10.08 15.56 4.33
CA TYR A 89 9.37 14.40 3.77
C TYR A 89 8.27 14.83 2.80
N LEU A 90 7.41 15.77 3.21
CA LEU A 90 6.45 16.41 2.32
C LEU A 90 6.22 17.85 2.81
N PRO A 91 6.80 18.87 2.17
CA PRO A 91 7.60 18.79 0.96
C PRO A 91 8.95 18.08 1.18
N ILE A 92 9.41 17.33 0.17
CA ILE A 92 10.73 16.69 0.20
C ILE A 92 11.84 17.75 0.29
N THR A 93 12.95 17.40 0.96
CA THR A 93 14.11 18.29 1.17
C THR A 93 14.70 18.88 -0.13
N TYR A 94 14.51 18.20 -1.27
CA TYR A 94 15.04 18.62 -2.56
C TYR A 94 14.11 19.57 -3.35
N ALA A 95 12.88 19.79 -2.90
CA ALA A 95 11.97 20.75 -3.50
C ALA A 95 12.35 22.18 -3.08
N LYS A 96 13.32 22.77 -3.80
CA LYS A 96 13.90 24.09 -3.45
C LYS A 96 13.32 25.27 -4.21
N THR A 97 12.70 25.03 -5.36
CA THR A 97 12.09 26.08 -6.18
C THR A 97 10.61 26.19 -5.85
N GLU A 98 10.02 27.37 -6.11
CA GLU A 98 8.58 27.55 -5.93
C GLU A 98 7.78 26.53 -6.76
N ALA A 99 8.18 26.30 -8.01
CA ALA A 99 7.54 25.30 -8.86
C ALA A 99 7.59 23.88 -8.26
N ALA A 100 8.73 23.47 -7.70
CA ALA A 100 8.86 22.17 -7.03
C ALA A 100 7.98 22.09 -5.77
N ILE A 101 7.92 23.16 -4.98
CA ILE A 101 7.04 23.22 -3.81
C ILE A 101 5.56 23.14 -4.21
N GLN A 102 5.17 23.78 -5.32
CA GLN A 102 3.81 23.68 -5.86
C GLN A 102 3.50 22.26 -6.35
N GLU A 103 4.47 21.52 -6.89
CA GLU A 103 4.30 20.11 -7.22
C GLU A 103 4.04 19.26 -5.97
N GLU A 104 4.82 19.45 -4.91
CA GLU A 104 4.62 18.74 -3.64
C GLU A 104 3.27 19.06 -3.00
N LYS A 105 2.76 20.31 -3.14
CA LYS A 105 1.39 20.66 -2.75
C LYS A 105 0.36 19.89 -3.56
N ARG A 106 0.55 19.77 -4.88
CA ARG A 106 -0.33 18.98 -5.74
C ARG A 106 -0.29 17.50 -5.35
N LEU A 107 0.88 16.99 -4.99
CA LEU A 107 1.03 15.63 -4.49
C LEU A 107 0.22 15.42 -3.21
N LEU A 108 0.32 16.32 -2.23
CA LEU A 108 -0.53 16.27 -1.03
C LEU A 108 -2.03 16.31 -1.38
N TYR A 109 -2.44 17.20 -2.30
CA TYR A 109 -3.83 17.27 -2.77
C TYR A 109 -4.31 15.94 -3.38
N VAL A 110 -3.47 15.28 -4.18
CA VAL A 110 -3.78 13.94 -4.69
C VAL A 110 -4.03 12.99 -3.53
N GLY A 111 -3.12 12.93 -2.54
CA GLY A 111 -3.27 12.07 -1.36
C GLY A 111 -4.56 12.33 -0.57
N ILE A 112 -4.88 13.60 -0.32
CA ILE A 112 -6.09 14.03 0.40
C ILE A 112 -7.35 13.57 -0.34
N THR A 113 -7.40 13.77 -1.66
CA THR A 113 -8.57 13.42 -2.48
C THR A 113 -8.72 11.92 -2.74
N ARG A 114 -7.81 11.07 -2.25
CA ARG A 114 -8.02 9.61 -2.30
C ARG A 114 -9.01 9.13 -1.24
N ALA A 115 -9.27 9.95 -0.21
CA ALA A 115 -10.18 9.62 0.89
C ALA A 115 -11.63 9.93 0.51
N LYS A 116 -12.53 8.94 0.60
CA LYS A 116 -13.97 9.14 0.36
C LYS A 116 -14.74 9.64 1.58
N ALA A 117 -14.40 9.14 2.77
CA ALA A 117 -15.17 9.43 3.99
C ALA A 117 -14.30 9.94 5.13
N GLN A 118 -13.13 9.33 5.38
CA GLN A 118 -12.26 9.71 6.49
C GLN A 118 -10.81 9.89 6.04
N LEU A 119 -10.23 11.01 6.43
CA LEU A 119 -8.82 11.31 6.25
C LEU A 119 -8.17 11.51 7.62
N ARG A 120 -7.06 10.83 7.85
CA ARG A 120 -6.20 11.05 9.03
C ARG A 120 -4.82 11.48 8.58
N LEU A 121 -4.32 12.53 9.21
CA LEU A 121 -3.03 13.11 8.93
C LEU A 121 -2.16 13.01 10.18
N SER A 122 -0.91 12.58 10.04
CA SER A 122 0.02 12.53 11.17
C SER A 122 1.42 13.03 10.81
N PHE A 123 2.10 13.54 11.83
CA PHE A 123 3.49 13.98 11.79
C PHE A 123 4.15 13.64 13.12
N VAL A 124 5.48 13.61 13.15
CA VAL A 124 6.26 13.32 14.37
C VAL A 124 7.17 14.47 14.73
N ASN A 125 7.46 14.66 16.02
CA ASN A 125 8.43 15.68 16.47
C ASN A 125 9.87 15.15 16.49
N GLN A 126 10.05 13.83 16.39
CA GLN A 126 11.36 13.17 16.35
C GLN A 126 11.30 11.94 15.45
N ASP A 127 12.33 11.76 14.61
CA ASP A 127 12.51 10.56 13.80
C ASP A 127 14.00 10.21 13.70
N LYS A 128 14.35 8.95 13.96
CA LYS A 128 15.74 8.45 14.01
C LYS A 128 16.68 9.33 14.85
N GLY A 129 16.19 9.82 16.00
CA GLY A 129 16.94 10.69 16.91
C GLY A 129 17.15 12.12 16.42
N ARG A 130 16.54 12.53 15.30
CA ARG A 130 16.56 13.90 14.79
C ARG A 130 15.23 14.56 15.06
N GLU A 131 15.26 15.80 15.54
CA GLU A 131 14.05 16.61 15.63
C GLU A 131 13.46 16.85 14.23
N ARG A 132 12.13 16.85 14.16
CA ARG A 132 11.37 17.07 12.94
C ARG A 132 10.29 18.10 13.22
N SER A 133 10.09 19.00 12.26
CA SER A 133 8.97 19.93 12.28
C SER A 133 7.80 19.36 11.48
N ALA A 134 6.58 19.70 11.88
CA ALA A 134 5.37 19.43 11.10
C ALA A 134 5.48 20.09 9.71
N SER A 135 4.93 19.45 8.68
CA SER A 135 4.90 20.00 7.32
C SER A 135 4.22 21.35 7.29
N ARG A 136 4.82 22.33 6.62
CA ARG A 136 4.21 23.65 6.35
C ARG A 136 2.85 23.56 5.64
N PHE A 137 2.56 22.45 4.96
CA PHE A 137 1.28 22.28 4.27
C PHE A 137 0.12 21.99 5.22
N ILE A 138 0.37 21.55 6.46
CA ILE A 138 -0.69 21.32 7.45
C ILE A 138 -1.43 22.62 7.78
N ALA A 139 -0.71 23.74 7.87
CA ALA A 139 -1.31 25.05 8.13
C ALA A 139 -2.32 25.45 7.04
N LEU A 140 -2.10 25.05 5.79
CA LEU A 140 -3.00 25.32 4.66
C LEU A 140 -4.35 24.61 4.80
N LEU A 141 -4.38 23.47 5.50
CA LEU A 141 -5.60 22.69 5.72
C LEU A 141 -6.41 23.25 6.89
N GLN A 142 -5.73 23.82 7.89
CA GLN A 142 -6.37 24.44 9.05
C GLN A 142 -7.02 25.78 8.70
N SER A 143 -6.43 26.57 7.78
CA SER A 143 -7.00 27.85 7.35
C SER A 143 -8.34 27.71 6.61
N GLY A 144 -8.65 26.54 6.05
CA GLY A 144 -9.92 26.27 5.37
C GLY A 144 -11.04 25.78 6.29
N LEU A 145 -10.75 25.41 7.55
CA LEU A 145 -11.73 24.92 8.53
C LEU A 145 -12.24 26.02 9.47
N ALA A 146 -11.71 27.24 9.36
CA ALA A 146 -12.07 28.40 10.18
C ALA A 146 -13.05 29.37 9.48
N GLN A 147 -13.79 28.89 8.46
CA GLN A 147 -14.89 29.62 7.82
C GLN A 147 -16.18 28.82 7.90
#